data_AF-A0A2N2WX78-F1
#
_entry.id   AF-A0A2N2WX78-F1
#
_cell.length_a   1.000
_cell.length_b   1.000
_cell.length_c   1.000
_cell.angle_alpha   90.00
_cell.angle_beta   90.00
_cell.angle_gamma   90.00
#
_symmetry.space_group_name_H-M   'P 1'
#
loop_
_entity.id
_entity.type
_entity.pdbx_description
1 polymer ?
#
loop_
_entity_poly.entity_id
_entity_poly.type
_entity_poly.pdbx_seq_one_letter_code
_entity_poly.pdbx_strand_id
1 'polypeptide(L)'
;MHFFDFVLYPFLFLIETIFRFSFHLTQNYGWAIVLLSLAISLLLLPVFILIEKAKKHDDAVKRRMQPQVDEIKRVYKGQERYYYLKTL
;
A
#
# COMPACT_ATOMS: atom_id res chain seq x y z
N MET A 1 -12.32 -26.08 -3.30
CA MET A 1 -12.13 -25.27 -4.53
C MET A 1 -13.04 -24.04 -4.48
N HIS A 2 -12.86 -23.09 -3.54
CA HIS A 2 -13.72 -21.88 -3.51
C HIS A 2 -13.20 -20.68 -2.70
N PHE A 3 -12.07 -20.77 -1.97
CA PHE A 3 -11.55 -19.61 -1.22
C PHE A 3 -11.10 -18.47 -2.15
N PHE A 4 -10.45 -18.83 -3.27
CA PHE A 4 -10.03 -17.85 -4.27
C PHE A 4 -11.21 -17.09 -4.87
N ASP A 5 -12.31 -17.79 -5.18
CA ASP A 5 -13.51 -17.14 -5.73
C ASP A 5 -14.14 -16.20 -4.71
N PHE A 6 -14.18 -16.58 -3.43
CA PHE A 6 -14.74 -15.73 -2.38
C PHE A 6 -13.95 -14.42 -2.20
N VAL A 7 -12.62 -14.48 -2.28
CA VAL A 7 -11.76 -13.29 -2.17
C VAL A 7 -11.78 -12.45 -3.45
N LEU A 8 -11.83 -13.09 -4.63
CA LEU A 8 -11.79 -12.39 -5.92
C LEU A 8 -13.15 -11.82 -6.34
N TYR A 9 -14.27 -12.45 -5.97
CA TYR A 9 -15.61 -12.02 -6.32
C TYR A 9 -15.91 -10.53 -6.02
N PRO A 10 -15.66 -10.01 -4.81
CA PRO A 10 -15.91 -8.60 -4.53
C PRO A 10 -15.01 -7.67 -5.36
N PHE A 11 -13.80 -8.10 -5.69
CA PHE A 11 -12.87 -7.32 -6.51
C PHE A 11 -13.33 -7.25 -7.97
N LEU A 12 -13.76 -8.38 -8.53
CA LEU A 12 -14.35 -8.45 -9.88
C LEU A 12 -15.63 -7.61 -9.97
N PHE A 13 -16.51 -7.74 -8.97
CA PHE A 13 -17.76 -6.96 -8.91
C PHE A 13 -17.50 -5.45 -8.88
N LEU A 14 -16.50 -5.00 -8.12
CA LEU A 14 -16.10 -3.59 -8.06
C LEU A 14 -15.61 -3.09 -9.43
N ILE A 15 -14.70 -3.82 -10.06
CA ILE A 15 -14.15 -3.45 -11.38
C ILE A 15 -15.27 -3.41 -12.42
N GLU A 16 -16.14 -4.42 -12.44
CA GLU A 16 -17.24 -4.51 -13.39
C GLU A 16 -18.22 -3.36 -13.22
N THR A 17 -18.54 -2.98 -11.98
CA THR A 17 -19.41 -1.83 -11.67
C THR A 17 -18.83 -0.53 -12.22
N ILE A 18 -17.53 -0.28 -11.99
CA ILE A 18 -16.87 0.94 -12.48
C ILE A 18 -16.79 0.90 -14.02
N PHE A 19 -16.48 -0.25 -14.61
CA PHE A 19 -16.41 -0.39 -16.06
C PHE A 19 -17.77 -0.16 -16.74
N ARG A 20 -18.85 -0.74 -16.19
CA ARG A 20 -20.22 -0.53 -16.69
C ARG A 20 -20.62 0.93 -16.61
N PHE A 21 -20.26 1.64 -15.53
CA PHE A 21 -20.51 3.07 -15.40
C PHE A 21 -19.75 3.89 -16.45
N SER A 22 -18.46 3.62 -16.64
CA SER A 22 -17.63 4.28 -17.66
C SER A 22 -18.12 3.99 -19.09
N PHE A 23 -18.54 2.76 -19.36
CA PHE A 23 -19.06 2.35 -20.67
C PHE A 23 -20.41 3.02 -20.97
N HIS A 24 -21.30 3.11 -19.97
CA HIS A 24 -22.59 3.78 -20.13
C HIS A 24 -22.43 5.25 -20.50
N LEU A 25 -21.46 5.95 -19.89
CA LEU A 25 -21.16 7.35 -20.20
C LEU A 25 -20.60 7.56 -21.60
N THR A 26 -19.79 6.61 -22.09
CA THR A 26 -18.93 6.88 -23.25
C THR A 26 -19.38 6.19 -24.54
N GLN A 27 -20.17 5.12 -24.45
CA GLN A 27 -20.66 4.31 -25.59
C GLN A 27 -19.54 3.78 -26.52
N ASN A 28 -18.27 3.91 -26.12
CA ASN A 28 -17.09 3.48 -26.87
C ASN A 28 -16.10 2.80 -25.91
N TYR A 29 -15.69 1.58 -26.25
CA TYR A 29 -14.82 0.74 -25.42
C TYR A 29 -13.45 1.37 -25.15
N GLY A 30 -12.85 2.09 -26.12
CA GLY A 30 -11.52 2.66 -25.96
C GLY A 30 -11.47 3.74 -24.89
N TRP A 31 -12.40 4.70 -24.98
CA TRP A 31 -12.50 5.77 -24.00
C TRP A 31 -13.02 5.29 -22.64
N ALA A 32 -13.88 4.27 -22.61
CA ALA A 32 -14.33 3.66 -21.36
C ALA A 32 -13.18 3.07 -20.54
N ILE A 33 -12.17 2.47 -21.18
CA ILE A 33 -10.96 1.95 -20.51
C ILE A 33 -10.11 3.08 -19.92
N VAL A 34 -9.93 4.18 -20.66
CA VAL A 34 -9.18 5.35 -20.17
C VAL A 34 -9.88 5.95 -18.95
N LEU A 35 -11.21 6.08 -19.02
CA LEU A 35 -12.01 6.65 -17.93
C LEU A 35 -12.07 5.70 -16.71
N LEU A 36 -12.13 4.39 -16.93
CA LEU A 36 -11.97 3.36 -15.88
C LEU A 36 -10.64 3.53 -15.14
N SER A 37 -9.53 3.65 -15.88
CA SER A 37 -8.20 3.81 -15.28
C SER A 37 -8.14 5.05 -14.40
N LEU A 38 -8.63 6.19 -14.90
CA LEU A 38 -8.71 7.44 -14.12
C LEU A 38 -9.59 7.29 -12.88
N ALA A 39 -10.76 6.66 -13.00
CA ALA A 39 -11.67 6.45 -11.89
C ALA A 39 -11.05 5.56 -10.80
N ILE A 40 -10.39 4.47 -11.18
CA ILE A 40 -9.68 3.58 -10.25
C ILE A 40 -8.52 4.33 -9.59
N SER A 41 -7.71 5.08 -10.35
CA SER A 41 -6.63 5.89 -9.79
C SER A 41 -7.14 6.92 -8.79
N LEU A 42 -8.26 7.57 -9.08
CA LEU A 42 -8.88 8.55 -8.18
C LEU A 42 -9.44 7.89 -6.91
N LEU A 43 -10.04 6.70 -7.05
CA LEU A 43 -10.56 5.92 -5.92
C LEU A 43 -9.42 5.40 -5.01
N LEU A 44 -8.29 5.02 -5.60
CA LEU A 44 -7.10 4.58 -4.85
C LEU A 44 -6.37 5.74 -4.19
N LEU A 45 -6.48 6.97 -4.69
CA LEU A 45 -5.80 8.15 -4.15
C LEU A 45 -6.02 8.35 -2.63
N PRO A 46 -7.26 8.39 -2.10
CA PRO A 46 -7.47 8.50 -0.65
C PRO A 46 -6.87 7.32 0.13
N VAL A 47 -6.90 6.11 -0.44
CA VAL A 47 -6.28 4.93 0.16
C VAL A 47 -4.76 5.09 0.25
N PHE A 48 -4.12 5.57 -0.83
CA PHE A 48 -2.69 5.87 -0.84
C PHE A 48 -2.31 6.93 0.20
N ILE A 49 -3.12 7.97 0.40
CA ILE A 49 -2.87 8.98 1.45
C ILE A 49 -2.89 8.34 2.84
N LEU A 50 -3.83 7.45 3.13
CA LEU A 50 -3.90 6.75 4.41
C LEU A 50 -2.68 5.85 4.63
N ILE A 51 -2.28 5.10 3.60
CA ILE A 51 -1.07 4.26 3.63
C ILE A 51 0.17 5.12 3.86
N GLU A 52 0.29 6.24 3.16
CA GLU A 52 1.44 7.14 3.31
C GLU A 52 1.48 7.77 4.71
N LYS A 53 0.33 8.14 5.29
CA LYS A 53 0.26 8.63 6.67
C LYS A 53 0.73 7.57 7.66
N ALA A 54 0.27 6.32 7.52
CA ALA A 54 0.72 5.22 8.37
C ALA A 54 2.23 4.99 8.24
N LYS A 55 2.73 4.95 6.99
CA LYS A 55 4.17 4.80 6.70
C LYS A 55 5.01 5.94 7.29
N LYS A 56 4.55 7.19 7.20
CA LYS A 56 5.24 8.35 7.79
C LYS A 56 5.36 8.23 9.30
N HIS A 57 4.36 7.66 9.98
CA HIS A 57 4.43 7.43 11.41
C HIS A 57 5.54 6.42 11.76
N ASP A 58 5.56 5.29 11.06
CA ASP A 58 6.59 4.26 11.25
C ASP A 58 7.99 4.79 10.90
N ASP A 59 8.12 5.55 9.83
CA ASP A 59 9.38 6.17 9.42
C ASP A 59 9.86 7.21 10.43
N ALA A 60 8.94 7.97 11.05
CA ALA A 60 9.28 8.91 12.11
C ALA A 60 9.83 8.17 13.35
N VAL A 61 9.18 7.08 13.77
CA VAL A 61 9.67 6.24 14.88
C VAL A 61 11.04 5.65 14.55
N LYS A 62 11.22 5.08 13.35
CA LYS A 62 12.52 4.56 12.90
C LYS A 62 13.60 5.63 12.87
N ARG A 63 13.31 6.86 12.42
CA ARG A 63 14.27 7.98 12.44
C ARG A 63 14.65 8.40 13.86
N ARG A 64 13.73 8.32 14.82
CA ARG A 64 14.05 8.58 16.24
C ARG A 64 14.97 7.51 16.82
N MET A 65 14.82 6.26 16.40
CA MET A 65 15.66 5.14 16.84
C MET A 65 16.99 5.03 16.10
N GLN A 66 17.10 5.55 14.87
CA GLN A 66 18.33 5.57 14.07
C GLN A 66 19.59 6.01 14.82
N PRO A 67 19.63 7.14 15.56
CA PRO A 67 20.83 7.55 16.27
C PRO A 67 21.30 6.52 17.32
N GLN A 68 20.38 5.98 18.11
CA GLN A 68 20.71 4.95 19.11
C GLN A 68 21.19 3.65 18.45
N VAL A 69 20.53 3.27 17.35
CA VAL A 69 20.94 2.14 16.52
C VAL A 69 22.36 2.38 15.98
N ASP A 70 22.67 3.56 15.47
CA ASP A 70 23.98 3.87 14.89
C ASP A 70 25.09 3.94 15.94
N GLU A 71 24.81 4.42 17.15
CA GLU A 71 25.73 4.31 18.30
C GLU A 71 26.04 2.85 18.63
N ILE A 72 25.02 2.00 18.76
CA ILE A 72 25.20 0.57 19.05
C ILE A 72 26.01 -0.11 17.94
N LYS A 73 25.73 0.23 16.68
CA LYS A 73 26.48 -0.30 15.53
C LYS A 73 27.93 0.13 15.50
N ARG A 74 28.25 1.33 16.01
CA ARG A 74 29.61 1.90 16.07
C ARG A 74 30.43 1.31 17.22
N VAL A 75 29.80 1.11 18.37
CA VAL A 75 30.47 0.65 19.60
C VAL A 75 30.58 -0.87 19.64
N TYR A 76 29.54 -1.61 19.24
CA TYR A 76 29.47 -3.07 19.38
C TYR A 76 29.65 -3.80 18.04
N LYS A 77 30.31 -4.98 18.09
CA LYS A 77 30.56 -5.84 16.92
C LYS A 77 30.07 -7.27 17.18
N GLY A 78 29.84 -8.03 16.09
CA GLY A 78 29.48 -9.45 16.18
C GLY A 78 28.15 -9.70 16.90
N GLN A 79 28.14 -10.69 17.80
CA GLN A 79 26.92 -11.14 18.48
C GLN A 79 26.37 -10.10 19.48
N GLU A 80 27.22 -9.33 20.14
CA GLU A 80 26.79 -8.32 21.13
C GLU A 80 25.91 -7.25 20.48
N ARG A 81 26.30 -6.78 19.29
CA ARG A 81 25.49 -5.85 18.50
C ARG A 81 24.10 -6.41 18.18
N TYR A 82 24.00 -7.70 17.90
CA TYR A 82 22.71 -8.34 17.61
C TYR A 82 21.80 -8.36 18.85
N TYR A 83 22.35 -8.65 20.03
CA TYR A 83 21.57 -8.64 21.28
C TYR A 83 21.04 -7.25 21.63
N TYR A 84 21.87 -6.21 21.53
CA TYR A 84 21.45 -4.84 21.83
C TYR A 84 20.42 -4.32 20.83
N LEU A 85 20.56 -4.63 19.54
CA LEU A 85 19.58 -4.23 18.52
C LEU A 85 18.25 -4.98 18.62
N LYS A 86 18.23 -6.19 19.19
CA LYS A 86 17.00 -6.97 19.39
C LYS A 86 16.19 -6.52 20.60
N THR A 87 16.84 -5.84 21.55
CA THR A 87 16.21 -5.37 22.80
C THR A 87 15.62 -3.95 22.67
N LEU A 88 16.00 -3.23 21.61
CA LEU A 88 15.37 -1.99 21.16
C LEU A 88 14.06 -2.25 20.42
#